data_AF-A0A9N8E1R1-F1
#
_entry.id   AF-A0A9N8E1R1-F1
#
_cell.length_a   1.000
_cell.length_b   1.000
_cell.length_c   1.000
_cell.angle_alpha   90.00
_cell.angle_beta   90.00
_cell.angle_gamma   90.00
#
_symmetry.space_group_name_H-M   'P 1'
#
loop_
_entity.id
_entity.type
_entity.pdbx_description
1 polymer ?
#
loop_
_entity_poly.entity_id
_entity_poly.type
_entity_poly.pdbx_seq_one_letter_code
_entity_poly.pdbx_strand_id
1 'polypeptide(L)'
;MTGTTPADNNNGDNNNNSCSALDLSWLSESVMEAALDNKNLSLNDVGHFHESLRAAEEFGSMEHDVSERLHQKIEHRKETLLSKMVAHETIRVTKSLGLFGILKTHKTWKQVHFMADMHGQGAYIAMAEFQGLGNDEIAKALGSFHEYLQTHEPGQLPFTPPEEAKEFDERARALVETKVKEKLCQAYRRLHKSLMDAELGGYKKEFLNETVLHTPEELVIMFGVTGNVEDDAEEEKEMLAADQSDDEV
;
A
#
# COMPACT_ATOMS: atom_id res chain seq x y z
N MET A 1 -54.65 73.89 -9.86
CA MET A 1 -53.31 73.48 -9.40
C MET A 1 -53.50 72.20 -8.60
N THR A 2 -53.46 71.05 -9.29
CA THR A 2 -52.38 70.02 -9.17
C THR A 2 -52.38 69.41 -7.78
N GLY A 3 -53.04 68.26 -7.54
CA GLY A 3 -52.46 66.90 -7.71
C GLY A 3 -51.63 66.57 -6.45
N THR A 4 -51.68 65.42 -5.78
CA THR A 4 -51.98 64.03 -6.16
C THR A 4 -51.95 63.22 -4.85
N THR A 5 -52.82 62.20 -4.69
CA THR A 5 -52.60 61.08 -3.75
C THR A 5 -51.59 60.09 -4.38
N PRO A 6 -50.75 59.39 -3.59
CA PRO A 6 -50.99 57.95 -3.30
C PRO A 6 -50.61 57.60 -1.83
N ALA A 7 -51.25 56.65 -1.13
CA ALA A 7 -51.30 55.19 -1.28
C ALA A 7 -49.97 54.46 -0.97
N ASP A 8 -50.05 53.55 0.01
CA ASP A 8 -49.30 52.30 0.22
C ASP A 8 -47.76 52.32 0.24
N ASN A 9 -47.14 51.95 1.35
CA ASN A 9 -46.92 50.54 1.73
C ASN A 9 -45.93 50.44 2.90
N ASN A 10 -46.30 49.65 3.90
CA ASN A 10 -45.36 49.01 4.81
C ASN A 10 -44.41 48.14 3.99
N ASN A 11 -43.10 48.37 4.07
CA ASN A 11 -42.13 47.31 3.84
C ASN A 11 -40.95 47.48 4.79
N GLY A 12 -40.97 46.72 5.87
CA GLY A 12 -39.81 46.52 6.72
C GLY A 12 -38.87 45.57 6.00
N ASP A 13 -37.90 46.11 5.29
CA ASP A 13 -36.76 45.34 4.80
C ASP A 13 -35.70 45.28 5.90
N ASN A 14 -35.99 44.44 6.90
CA ASN A 14 -34.97 43.83 7.73
C ASN A 14 -34.17 42.90 6.80
N ASN A 15 -33.12 43.44 6.18
CA ASN A 15 -32.06 42.67 5.54
C ASN A 15 -31.28 41.89 6.62
N ASN A 16 -31.93 40.86 7.16
CA ASN A 16 -31.23 39.69 7.65
C ASN A 16 -30.60 39.03 6.41
N ASN A 17 -29.38 39.48 6.06
CA ASN A 17 -28.41 38.59 5.45
C ASN A 17 -28.09 37.50 6.47
N SER A 18 -29.03 36.59 6.70
CA SER A 18 -28.72 35.24 7.10
C SER A 18 -27.96 34.66 5.92
N CYS A 19 -26.66 34.91 5.89
CA CYS A 19 -25.72 33.96 5.33
C CYS A 19 -26.18 32.62 5.91
N SER A 20 -26.79 31.79 5.07
CA SER A 20 -27.09 30.41 5.41
C SER A 20 -25.73 29.74 5.59
N ALA A 21 -25.14 29.95 6.77
CA ALA A 21 -24.03 29.16 7.24
C ALA A 21 -24.50 27.73 7.09
N LEU A 22 -23.77 26.96 6.29
CA LEU A 22 -23.99 25.54 6.15
C LEU A 22 -24.03 24.97 7.57
N ASP A 23 -25.19 24.47 7.99
CA ASP A 23 -25.34 23.83 9.28
C ASP A 23 -24.63 22.48 9.20
N LEU A 24 -23.38 22.46 9.65
CA LEU A 24 -22.53 21.28 9.72
C LEU A 24 -22.68 20.57 11.07
N SER A 25 -23.74 20.82 11.84
CA SER A 25 -23.99 20.14 13.13
C SER A 25 -24.12 18.62 13.02
N TRP A 26 -24.41 18.10 11.82
CA TRP A 26 -24.41 16.67 11.53
C TRP A 26 -22.99 16.06 11.48
N LEU A 27 -21.95 16.88 11.24
CA LEU A 27 -20.54 16.47 11.22
C LEU A 27 -19.98 16.40 12.65
N SER A 28 -20.64 15.64 13.52
CA SER A 28 -20.15 15.40 14.88
C SER A 28 -18.97 14.41 14.88
N GLU A 29 -18.09 14.53 15.88
CA GLU A 29 -16.96 13.59 16.09
C GLU A 29 -17.42 12.13 15.99
N SER A 30 -18.51 11.78 16.68
CA SER A 30 -19.06 10.42 16.68
C SER A 30 -19.52 9.91 15.31
N VAL A 31 -20.04 10.78 14.45
CA VAL A 31 -20.50 10.41 13.10
C VAL A 31 -19.31 10.20 12.18
N MET A 32 -18.30 11.08 12.28
CA MET A 32 -17.07 10.93 11.52
C MET A 32 -16.28 9.70 11.94
N GLU A 33 -16.16 9.43 13.24
CA GLU A 33 -15.51 8.23 13.76
C GLU A 33 -16.19 6.96 13.27
N ALA A 34 -17.52 6.88 13.40
CA ALA A 34 -18.29 5.74 12.91
C ALA A 34 -18.16 5.55 11.39
N ALA A 35 -18.06 6.64 10.62
CA ALA A 35 -17.82 6.57 9.19
C ALA A 35 -16.41 6.06 8.85
N LEU A 36 -15.38 6.51 9.59
CA LEU A 36 -14.00 6.07 9.43
C LEU A 36 -13.79 4.59 9.78
N ASP A 37 -14.58 4.07 10.72
CA ASP A 37 -14.56 2.65 11.12
C ASP A 37 -15.24 1.72 10.12
N ASN A 38 -15.89 2.26 9.08
CA ASN A 38 -16.52 1.44 8.04
C ASN A 38 -15.49 0.62 7.26
N LYS A 39 -15.71 -0.70 7.17
CA LYS A 39 -14.81 -1.63 6.48
C LYS A 39 -14.74 -1.39 4.97
N ASN A 40 -15.81 -0.88 4.36
CA ASN A 40 -15.92 -0.66 2.91
C ASN A 40 -15.49 0.75 2.48
N LEU A 41 -14.76 1.45 3.34
CA LEU A 41 -14.34 2.82 3.09
C LEU A 41 -13.22 2.88 2.04
N SER A 42 -13.42 3.69 1.00
CA SER A 42 -12.39 3.92 -0.03
C SER A 42 -11.44 5.05 0.38
N LEU A 43 -10.26 5.13 -0.27
CA LEU A 43 -9.35 6.27 -0.10
C LEU A 43 -9.98 7.60 -0.55
N ASN A 44 -10.88 7.56 -1.54
CA ASN A 44 -11.61 8.72 -2.01
C ASN A 44 -12.56 9.25 -0.93
N ASP A 45 -13.31 8.36 -0.27
CA ASP A 45 -14.19 8.73 0.85
C ASP A 45 -13.40 9.37 2.00
N VAL A 46 -12.22 8.82 2.32
CA VAL A 46 -11.31 9.41 3.32
C VAL A 46 -10.84 10.81 2.91
N GLY A 47 -10.57 11.02 1.62
CA GLY A 47 -10.29 12.35 1.06
C GLY A 47 -11.45 13.33 1.25
N HIS A 48 -12.68 12.90 0.93
CA HIS A 48 -13.89 13.71 1.13
C HIS A 48 -14.14 14.02 2.61
N PHE A 49 -13.85 13.09 3.53
CA PHE A 49 -13.91 13.36 4.96
C PHE A 49 -12.89 14.41 5.39
N HIS A 50 -11.67 14.36 4.85
CA HIS A 50 -10.63 15.35 5.12
C HIS A 50 -11.04 16.75 4.63
N GLU A 51 -11.62 16.85 3.44
CA GLU A 51 -12.12 18.11 2.89
C GLU A 51 -13.33 18.64 3.69
N SER A 52 -14.24 17.75 4.08
CA SER A 52 -15.41 18.09 4.90
C SER A 52 -15.00 18.60 6.29
N LEU A 53 -14.00 17.98 6.90
CA LEU A 53 -13.44 18.43 8.18
C LEU A 53 -12.83 19.83 8.07
N ARG A 54 -12.00 20.05 7.03
CA ARG A 54 -11.38 21.35 6.77
C ARG A 54 -12.42 22.45 6.54
N ALA A 55 -13.49 22.14 5.80
CA ALA A 55 -14.59 23.09 5.63
C ALA A 55 -15.25 23.42 6.98
N ALA A 56 -15.51 22.42 7.84
CA ALA A 56 -16.09 22.64 9.16
C ALA A 56 -15.21 23.50 10.09
N GLU A 57 -13.88 23.36 10.01
CA GLU A 57 -12.93 24.24 10.68
C GLU A 57 -13.03 25.69 10.19
N GLU A 58 -13.06 25.89 8.87
CA GLU A 58 -13.13 27.21 8.24
C GLU A 58 -14.43 27.95 8.61
N PHE A 59 -15.52 27.21 8.81
CA PHE A 59 -16.81 27.76 9.28
C PHE A 59 -16.92 27.87 10.82
N GLY A 60 -15.86 27.56 11.57
CA GLY A 60 -15.85 27.63 13.04
C GLY A 60 -16.86 26.69 13.70
N SER A 61 -17.25 25.62 13.00
CA SER A 61 -18.29 24.67 13.43
C SER A 61 -17.73 23.51 14.26
N MET A 62 -16.42 23.49 14.52
CA MET A 62 -15.75 22.42 15.27
C MET A 62 -14.71 22.98 16.24
N GLU A 63 -14.63 22.39 17.43
CA GLU A 63 -13.58 22.69 18.41
C GLU A 63 -12.22 22.21 17.90
N HIS A 64 -11.17 22.99 18.14
CA HIS A 64 -9.83 22.72 17.63
C HIS A 64 -9.30 21.34 18.05
N ASP A 65 -9.46 20.98 19.33
CA ASP A 65 -9.01 19.68 19.86
C ASP A 65 -9.75 18.49 19.24
N VAL A 66 -11.02 18.67 18.87
CA VAL A 66 -11.82 17.63 18.18
C VAL A 66 -11.34 17.49 16.75
N SER A 67 -11.11 18.60 16.07
CA SER A 67 -10.63 18.60 14.70
C SER A 67 -9.25 17.95 14.56
N GLU A 68 -8.32 18.27 15.47
CA GLU A 68 -6.98 17.67 15.46
C GLU A 68 -7.03 16.14 15.60
N ARG A 69 -7.87 15.62 16.52
CA ARG A 69 -8.06 14.17 16.68
C ARG A 69 -8.64 13.53 15.41
N LEU A 70 -9.61 14.18 14.77
CA LEU A 70 -10.22 13.68 13.54
C LEU A 70 -9.22 13.69 12.37
N HIS A 71 -8.39 14.74 12.24
CA HIS A 71 -7.30 14.76 11.25
C HIS A 71 -6.33 13.59 11.46
N GLN A 72 -5.91 13.33 12.70
CA GLN A 72 -5.03 12.20 13.01
C GLN A 72 -5.69 10.86 12.64
N LYS A 73 -6.98 10.68 12.93
CA LYS A 73 -7.71 9.46 12.56
C LYS A 73 -7.88 9.30 11.06
N ILE A 74 -8.15 10.38 10.33
CA ILE A 74 -8.28 10.37 8.87
C ILE A 74 -6.94 9.98 8.23
N GLU A 75 -5.83 10.59 8.65
CA GLU A 75 -4.51 10.25 8.12
C GLU A 75 -4.13 8.81 8.48
N HIS A 76 -4.36 8.36 9.72
CA HIS A 76 -4.13 6.97 10.10
C HIS A 76 -4.95 5.98 9.25
N ARG A 77 -6.21 6.32 8.96
CA ARG A 77 -7.08 5.49 8.11
C ARG A 77 -6.59 5.44 6.67
N LYS A 78 -6.18 6.58 6.13
CA LYS A 78 -5.59 6.71 4.79
C LYS A 78 -4.31 5.88 4.67
N GLU A 79 -3.40 5.98 5.64
CA GLU A 79 -2.18 5.16 5.70
C GLU A 79 -2.51 3.67 5.73
N THR A 80 -3.48 3.26 6.55
CA THR A 80 -3.93 1.87 6.64
C THR A 80 -4.48 1.34 5.32
N LEU A 81 -5.34 2.13 4.65
CA LEU A 81 -5.89 1.75 3.33
C LEU A 81 -4.79 1.67 2.27
N LEU A 82 -3.89 2.64 2.25
CA LEU A 82 -2.74 2.64 1.34
C LEU A 82 -1.86 1.40 1.56
N SER A 83 -1.56 1.06 2.81
CA SER A 83 -0.74 -0.12 3.14
C SER A 83 -1.40 -1.42 2.65
N LYS A 84 -2.70 -1.58 2.88
CA LYS A 84 -3.46 -2.73 2.37
C LYS A 84 -3.42 -2.82 0.85
N MET A 85 -3.57 -1.69 0.17
CA MET A 85 -3.49 -1.63 -1.29
C MET A 85 -2.11 -2.02 -1.79
N VAL A 86 -1.04 -1.47 -1.18
CA VAL A 86 0.34 -1.84 -1.50
C VAL A 86 0.56 -3.34 -1.28
N ALA A 87 0.06 -3.91 -0.18
CA ALA A 87 0.21 -5.34 0.11
C ALA A 87 -0.49 -6.21 -0.94
N HIS A 88 -1.78 -5.94 -1.21
CA HIS A 88 -2.57 -6.66 -2.23
C HIS A 88 -1.91 -6.56 -3.62
N GLU A 89 -1.48 -5.37 -3.99
CA GLU A 89 -0.83 -5.09 -5.26
C GLU A 89 0.54 -5.78 -5.38
N THR A 90 1.33 -5.78 -4.31
CA THR A 90 2.62 -6.49 -4.24
C THR A 90 2.42 -7.99 -4.43
N ILE A 91 1.40 -8.58 -3.79
CA ILE A 91 1.06 -10.00 -3.97
C ILE A 91 0.69 -10.27 -5.42
N ARG A 92 -0.17 -9.44 -6.01
CA ARG A 92 -0.60 -9.64 -7.40
C ARG A 92 0.56 -9.52 -8.39
N VAL A 93 1.37 -8.46 -8.27
CA VAL A 93 2.55 -8.25 -9.11
C VAL A 93 3.54 -9.39 -8.96
N THR A 94 3.87 -9.81 -7.74
CA THR A 94 4.80 -10.93 -7.53
C THR A 94 4.25 -12.27 -8.04
N LYS A 95 2.93 -12.49 -8.02
CA LYS A 95 2.28 -13.66 -8.65
C LYS A 95 2.44 -13.59 -10.17
N SER A 96 2.15 -12.45 -10.79
CA SER A 96 2.31 -12.23 -12.24
C SER A 96 3.75 -12.40 -12.71
N LEU A 97 4.73 -12.04 -11.87
CA LEU A 97 6.15 -12.20 -12.13
C LEU A 97 6.68 -13.63 -11.85
N GLY A 98 5.84 -14.54 -11.34
CA GLY A 98 6.25 -15.90 -10.97
C GLY A 98 7.09 -16.01 -9.69
N LEU A 99 7.28 -14.91 -8.95
CA LEU A 99 8.12 -14.85 -7.76
C LEU A 99 7.39 -15.19 -6.46
N PHE A 100 6.07 -15.01 -6.41
CA PHE A 100 5.30 -15.12 -5.16
C PHE A 100 5.53 -16.44 -4.41
N GLY A 101 5.51 -17.57 -5.12
CA GLY A 101 5.69 -18.90 -4.52
C GLY A 101 7.06 -19.08 -3.86
N ILE A 102 8.13 -18.66 -4.53
CA ILE A 102 9.49 -18.77 -3.98
C ILE A 102 9.72 -17.77 -2.85
N LEU A 103 9.14 -16.56 -2.91
CA LEU A 103 9.25 -15.57 -1.83
C LEU A 103 8.52 -16.03 -0.56
N LYS A 104 7.32 -16.60 -0.71
CA LYS A 104 6.56 -17.19 0.41
C LYS A 104 7.32 -18.34 1.06
N THR A 105 7.91 -19.21 0.23
CA THR A 105 8.68 -20.37 0.71
C THR A 105 10.00 -19.94 1.37
N HIS A 106 10.69 -18.95 0.79
CA HIS A 106 11.92 -18.34 1.34
C HIS A 106 11.69 -17.75 2.74
N LYS A 107 10.55 -17.07 2.94
CA LYS A 107 10.17 -16.56 4.26
C LYS A 107 9.95 -17.69 5.27
N THR A 108 9.29 -18.76 4.86
CA THR A 108 9.07 -19.95 5.71
C THR A 108 10.40 -20.60 6.10
N TRP A 109 11.30 -20.76 5.13
CA TRP A 109 12.65 -21.26 5.37
C TRP A 109 13.42 -20.39 6.38
N LYS A 110 13.40 -19.05 6.21
CA LYS A 110 14.01 -18.11 7.17
C LYS A 110 13.45 -18.27 8.58
N GLN A 111 12.13 -18.46 8.72
CA GLN A 111 11.50 -18.65 10.03
C GLN A 111 11.96 -19.95 10.70
N VAL A 112 12.05 -21.05 9.95
CA VAL A 112 12.60 -22.32 10.45
C VAL A 112 14.04 -22.13 10.92
N HIS A 113 14.83 -21.41 10.14
CA HIS A 113 16.22 -21.10 10.45
C HIS A 113 16.36 -20.27 11.74
N PHE A 114 15.56 -19.22 11.87
CA PHE A 114 15.51 -18.39 13.07
C PHE A 114 15.12 -19.20 14.32
N MET A 115 14.16 -20.14 14.19
CA MET A 115 13.78 -21.02 15.30
C MET A 115 14.90 -21.99 15.68
N ALA A 116 15.67 -22.49 14.71
CA ALA A 116 16.85 -23.31 14.97
C ALA A 116 17.93 -22.51 15.71
N ASP A 117 18.20 -21.28 15.28
CA ASP A 117 19.19 -20.38 15.91
C ASP A 117 18.80 -20.00 17.36
N MET A 118 17.53 -19.65 17.60
CA MET A 118 17.09 -19.12 18.90
C MET A 118 16.79 -20.18 19.95
N HIS A 119 16.36 -21.37 19.53
CA HIS A 119 15.88 -22.40 20.45
C HIS A 119 16.72 -23.67 20.43
N GLY A 120 17.71 -23.78 19.53
CA GLY A 120 18.40 -25.05 19.26
C GLY A 120 17.43 -26.14 18.77
N GLN A 121 16.24 -25.74 18.30
CA GLN A 121 15.17 -26.62 17.86
C GLN A 121 15.03 -26.49 16.35
N GLY A 122 15.65 -27.41 15.62
CA GLY A 122 15.62 -27.46 14.16
C GLY A 122 16.94 -27.95 13.59
N ALA A 123 16.89 -28.53 12.39
CA ALA A 123 18.09 -28.78 11.61
C ALA A 123 18.38 -27.56 10.73
N TYR A 124 19.65 -27.19 10.60
CA TYR A 124 20.10 -26.27 9.55
C TYR A 124 19.89 -26.95 8.21
N ILE A 125 18.85 -26.53 7.49
CA ILE A 125 18.53 -27.03 6.16
C ILE A 125 18.96 -25.95 5.18
N ALA A 126 19.91 -26.29 4.32
CA ALA A 126 20.31 -25.40 3.24
C ALA A 126 19.10 -25.04 2.37
N MET A 127 19.04 -23.80 1.90
CA MET A 127 17.90 -23.30 1.12
C MET A 127 17.60 -24.19 -0.09
N ALA A 128 18.64 -24.65 -0.81
CA ALA A 128 18.51 -25.56 -1.95
C ALA A 128 17.90 -26.93 -1.63
N GLU A 129 17.91 -27.35 -0.35
CA GLU A 129 17.31 -28.61 0.12
C GLU A 129 15.90 -28.39 0.71
N PHE A 130 15.47 -27.14 0.87
CA PHE A 130 14.16 -26.83 1.39
C PHE A 130 13.08 -27.01 0.32
N GLN A 131 12.01 -27.73 0.65
CA GLN A 131 10.93 -28.02 -0.30
C GLN A 131 10.34 -26.72 -0.86
N GLY A 132 10.36 -26.58 -2.20
CA GLY A 132 9.88 -25.38 -2.90
C GLY A 132 10.95 -24.31 -3.17
N LEU A 133 12.20 -24.55 -2.76
CA LEU A 133 13.37 -23.72 -3.05
C LEU A 133 14.49 -24.55 -3.71
N GLY A 134 14.14 -25.66 -4.37
CA GLY A 134 15.12 -26.44 -5.12
C GLY A 134 15.58 -25.71 -6.39
N ASN A 135 16.58 -26.29 -7.05
CA ASN A 135 17.12 -25.73 -8.30
C ASN A 135 16.02 -25.53 -9.36
N ASP A 136 15.10 -26.48 -9.49
CA ASP A 136 14.04 -26.44 -10.52
C ASP A 136 13.03 -25.32 -10.23
N GLU A 137 12.62 -25.14 -8.97
CA GLU A 137 11.70 -24.08 -8.57
C GLU A 137 12.33 -22.69 -8.71
N ILE A 138 13.59 -22.53 -8.28
CA ILE A 138 14.33 -21.28 -8.40
C ILE A 138 14.57 -20.93 -9.87
N ALA A 139 15.02 -21.89 -10.68
CA ALA A 139 15.24 -21.68 -12.12
C ALA A 139 13.96 -21.29 -12.84
N LYS A 140 12.84 -21.95 -12.53
CA LYS A 140 11.54 -21.60 -13.11
C LYS A 140 11.10 -20.20 -12.73
N ALA A 141 11.13 -19.87 -11.44
CA ALA A 141 10.63 -18.58 -10.95
C ALA A 141 11.50 -17.41 -11.40
N LEU A 142 12.83 -17.53 -11.28
CA LEU A 142 13.75 -16.49 -11.77
C LEU A 142 13.78 -16.42 -13.30
N GLY A 143 13.63 -17.55 -13.99
CA GLY A 143 13.48 -17.59 -15.44
C GLY A 143 12.29 -16.76 -15.92
N SER A 144 11.09 -17.00 -15.36
CA SER A 144 9.89 -16.22 -15.68
C SER A 144 10.05 -14.73 -15.33
N PHE A 145 10.65 -14.42 -14.18
CA PHE A 145 10.89 -13.05 -13.78
C PHE A 145 11.85 -12.31 -14.71
N HIS A 146 12.97 -12.93 -15.07
CA HIS A 146 13.95 -12.33 -15.97
C HIS A 146 13.45 -12.24 -17.41
N GLU A 147 12.68 -13.22 -17.88
CA GLU A 147 11.99 -13.14 -19.17
C GLU A 147 11.04 -11.93 -19.22
N TYR A 148 10.29 -11.69 -18.15
CA TYR A 148 9.44 -10.49 -18.05
C TYR A 148 10.28 -9.20 -18.17
N LEU A 149 11.38 -9.09 -17.42
CA LEU A 149 12.25 -7.90 -17.45
C LEU A 149 12.88 -7.65 -18.83
N GLN A 150 13.16 -8.70 -19.60
CA GLN A 150 13.74 -8.59 -20.93
C GLN A 150 12.72 -8.23 -22.02
N THR A 151 11.44 -8.56 -21.79
CA THR A 151 10.38 -8.41 -22.79
C THR A 151 9.55 -7.13 -22.62
N HIS A 152 9.65 -6.47 -21.46
CA HIS A 152 8.86 -5.28 -21.11
C HIS A 152 9.75 -4.05 -20.97
N GLU A 153 9.14 -2.85 -21.05
CA GLU A 153 9.88 -1.60 -20.84
C GLU A 153 10.48 -1.54 -19.42
N PRO A 154 11.72 -1.07 -19.27
CA PRO A 154 12.35 -0.92 -17.96
C PRO A 154 11.46 -0.08 -17.03
N GLY A 155 11.22 -0.61 -15.83
CA GLY A 155 10.44 0.10 -14.82
C GLY A 155 8.94 -0.14 -14.88
N GLN A 156 8.44 -0.87 -15.88
CA GLN A 156 7.02 -1.22 -16.00
C GLN A 156 6.71 -2.53 -15.27
N LEU A 157 5.84 -2.47 -14.28
CA LEU A 157 5.28 -3.65 -13.62
C LEU A 157 3.89 -3.97 -14.17
N PRO A 158 3.42 -5.24 -14.03
CA PRO A 158 2.10 -5.65 -14.50
C PRO A 158 1.00 -5.15 -13.54
N PHE A 159 0.85 -3.82 -13.44
CA PHE A 159 -0.22 -3.18 -12.71
C PHE A 159 -1.52 -3.31 -13.51
N THR A 160 -2.51 -3.96 -12.91
CA THR A 160 -3.89 -3.89 -13.37
C THR A 160 -4.61 -2.90 -12.46
N PRO A 161 -5.15 -1.77 -12.97
CA PRO A 161 -6.05 -0.97 -12.14
C PRO A 161 -7.22 -1.87 -11.72
N PRO A 162 -7.55 -1.98 -10.42
CA PRO A 162 -8.79 -2.63 -9.99
C PRO A 162 -9.97 -2.08 -10.78
N GLU A 163 -11.01 -2.88 -11.08
CA GLU A 163 -12.20 -2.34 -11.76
C GLU A 163 -12.88 -1.21 -10.94
N GLU A 164 -12.69 -1.22 -9.61
CA GLU A 164 -13.10 -0.14 -8.70
C GLU A 164 -12.22 1.13 -8.81
N ALA A 165 -11.07 1.07 -9.49
CA ALA A 165 -10.07 2.14 -9.56
C ALA A 165 -10.34 3.19 -10.64
N LYS A 166 -11.56 3.27 -11.19
CA LYS A 166 -11.98 4.49 -11.91
C LYS A 166 -11.94 5.73 -11.02
N GLU A 167 -11.89 5.54 -9.70
CA GLU A 167 -11.84 6.59 -8.68
C GLU A 167 -10.47 6.71 -7.99
N PHE A 168 -9.43 6.06 -8.52
CA PHE A 168 -8.10 6.19 -7.94
C PHE A 168 -7.48 7.53 -8.30
N ASP A 169 -7.13 8.34 -7.30
CA ASP A 169 -6.28 9.51 -7.50
C ASP A 169 -4.97 9.05 -8.14
N GLU A 170 -4.62 9.66 -9.28
CA GLU A 170 -3.38 9.39 -10.01
C GLU A 170 -2.14 9.49 -9.09
N ARG A 171 -2.20 10.35 -8.07
CA ARG A 171 -1.14 10.46 -7.05
C ARG A 171 -1.06 9.24 -6.14
N ALA A 172 -2.21 8.73 -5.69
CA ALA A 172 -2.26 7.49 -4.91
C ALA A 172 -1.77 6.31 -5.77
N ARG A 173 -2.07 6.31 -7.08
CA ARG A 173 -1.55 5.33 -8.05
C ARG A 173 -0.04 5.32 -8.10
N ALA A 174 0.54 6.48 -8.36
CA ALA A 174 1.98 6.63 -8.43
C ALA A 174 2.66 6.23 -7.11
N LEU A 175 2.04 6.54 -5.98
CA LEU A 175 2.56 6.19 -4.66
C LEU A 175 2.51 4.67 -4.41
N VAL A 176 1.37 4.01 -4.69
CA VAL A 176 1.25 2.55 -4.60
C VAL A 176 2.26 1.88 -5.52
N GLU A 177 2.38 2.36 -6.76
CA GLU A 177 3.33 1.81 -7.73
C GLU A 177 4.77 1.91 -7.24
N THR A 178 5.16 3.07 -6.71
CA THR A 178 6.49 3.30 -6.14
C THR A 178 6.75 2.35 -4.97
N LYS A 179 5.78 2.21 -4.05
CA LYS A 179 5.89 1.34 -2.88
C LYS A 179 5.97 -0.15 -3.24
N VAL A 180 5.25 -0.57 -4.27
CA VAL A 180 5.31 -1.95 -4.78
C VAL A 180 6.67 -2.23 -5.41
N LYS A 181 7.23 -1.29 -6.18
CA LYS A 181 8.60 -1.40 -6.72
C LYS A 181 9.63 -1.51 -5.59
N GLU A 182 9.53 -0.68 -4.57
CA GLU A 182 10.38 -0.73 -3.36
C GLU A 182 10.32 -2.11 -2.69
N LYS A 183 9.12 -2.61 -2.39
CA LYS A 183 8.92 -3.92 -1.74
C LYS A 183 9.42 -5.08 -2.60
N LEU A 184 9.22 -5.03 -3.92
CA LEU A 184 9.73 -6.04 -4.84
C LEU A 184 11.26 -6.07 -4.84
N CYS A 185 11.91 -4.91 -4.96
CA CYS A 185 13.36 -4.78 -4.88
C CYS A 185 13.92 -5.31 -3.55
N GLN A 186 13.25 -4.98 -2.44
CA GLN A 186 13.64 -5.44 -1.11
C GLN A 186 13.50 -6.97 -0.97
N ALA A 187 12.37 -7.52 -1.41
CA ALA A 187 12.12 -8.96 -1.39
C ALA A 187 13.16 -9.71 -2.25
N TYR A 188 13.44 -9.21 -3.45
CA TYR A 188 14.47 -9.78 -4.32
C TYR A 188 15.86 -9.68 -3.70
N ARG A 189 16.24 -8.55 -3.10
CA ARG A 189 17.52 -8.39 -2.41
C ARG A 189 17.69 -9.42 -1.29
N ARG A 190 16.65 -9.63 -0.48
CA ARG A 190 16.65 -10.61 0.61
C ARG A 190 16.78 -12.04 0.08
N LEU A 191 16.07 -12.37 -0.99
CA LEU A 191 16.18 -13.66 -1.67
C LEU A 191 17.59 -13.86 -2.23
N HIS A 192 18.09 -12.89 -3.00
CA HIS A 192 19.41 -12.89 -3.61
C HIS A 192 20.51 -13.08 -2.57
N LYS A 193 20.45 -12.37 -1.44
CA LYS A 193 21.40 -12.54 -0.34
C LYS A 193 21.42 -13.98 0.18
N SER A 194 20.26 -14.62 0.33
CA SER A 194 20.19 -16.03 0.77
C SER A 194 20.67 -17.01 -0.30
N LEU A 195 20.39 -16.74 -1.59
CA LEU A 195 20.88 -17.57 -2.71
C LEU A 195 22.41 -17.55 -2.78
N MET A 196 23.02 -16.38 -2.57
CA MET A 196 24.47 -16.18 -2.64
C MET A 196 25.22 -16.55 -1.35
N ASP A 197 24.50 -16.94 -0.30
CA ASP A 197 25.11 -17.35 0.96
C ASP A 197 25.74 -18.74 0.82
N ALA A 198 27.05 -18.83 1.06
CA ALA A 198 27.80 -20.07 0.89
C ALA A 198 27.46 -21.13 1.93
N GLU A 199 27.00 -20.73 3.12
CA GLU A 199 26.68 -21.63 4.23
C GLU A 199 25.20 -22.01 4.20
N LEU A 200 24.32 -21.04 3.93
CA LEU A 200 22.87 -21.21 4.05
C LEU A 200 22.18 -21.46 2.71
N GLY A 201 22.73 -20.99 1.59
CA GLY A 201 22.12 -21.10 0.28
C GLY A 201 22.16 -22.54 -0.26
N GLY A 202 23.34 -23.17 -0.24
CA GLY A 202 23.52 -24.56 -0.69
C GLY A 202 23.47 -24.77 -2.21
N TYR A 203 23.45 -23.71 -3.01
CA TYR A 203 23.43 -23.80 -4.48
C TYR A 203 24.84 -23.90 -5.07
N LYS A 204 24.95 -24.61 -6.19
CA LYS A 204 26.19 -24.64 -6.97
C LYS A 204 26.42 -23.28 -7.65
N LYS A 205 27.67 -22.85 -7.71
CA LYS A 205 28.04 -21.57 -8.33
C LYS A 205 27.66 -21.50 -9.80
N GLU A 206 27.81 -22.61 -10.54
CA GLU A 206 27.45 -22.71 -11.95
C GLU A 206 25.95 -22.46 -12.15
N PHE A 207 25.12 -23.08 -11.31
CA PHE A 207 23.67 -22.89 -11.32
C PHE A 207 23.28 -21.43 -11.04
N LEU A 208 23.89 -20.80 -10.02
CA LEU A 208 23.61 -19.41 -9.67
C LEU A 208 24.00 -18.45 -10.81
N ASN A 209 25.14 -18.66 -11.46
CA ASN A 209 25.59 -17.83 -12.58
C ASN A 209 24.66 -17.94 -13.81
N GLU A 210 24.03 -19.09 -14.02
CA GLU A 210 23.09 -19.30 -15.13
C GLU A 210 21.69 -18.75 -14.81
N THR A 211 21.30 -18.79 -13.54
CA THR A 211 19.91 -18.52 -13.12
C THR A 211 19.68 -17.09 -12.65
N VAL A 212 20.65 -16.50 -11.95
CA VAL A 212 20.53 -15.16 -11.38
C VAL A 212 21.14 -14.15 -12.36
N LEU A 213 20.29 -13.60 -13.23
CA LEU A 213 20.75 -12.73 -14.32
C LEU A 213 20.93 -11.26 -13.92
N HIS A 214 20.28 -10.84 -12.82
CA HIS A 214 20.32 -9.46 -12.35
C HIS A 214 20.69 -9.34 -10.88
N THR A 215 21.51 -8.33 -10.57
CA THR A 215 21.79 -7.97 -9.17
C THR A 215 20.64 -7.15 -8.58
N PRO A 216 20.48 -7.11 -7.25
CA PRO A 216 19.49 -6.24 -6.62
C PRO A 216 19.66 -4.76 -6.98
N GLU A 217 20.90 -4.30 -7.15
CA GLU A 217 21.23 -2.93 -7.53
C GLU A 217 20.78 -2.62 -8.97
N GLU A 218 20.93 -3.57 -9.89
CA GLU A 218 20.41 -3.43 -11.25
C GLU A 218 18.88 -3.34 -11.27
N LEU A 219 18.17 -4.11 -10.44
CA LEU A 219 16.71 -3.99 -10.33
C LEU A 219 16.27 -2.63 -9.78
N VAL A 220 16.96 -2.10 -8.77
CA VAL A 220 16.69 -0.76 -8.23
C VAL A 220 16.80 0.31 -9.32
N ILE A 221 17.83 0.21 -10.16
CA ILE A 221 18.04 1.11 -11.31
C ILE A 221 16.94 0.91 -12.35
N MET A 222 16.64 -0.33 -12.74
CA MET A 222 15.59 -0.64 -13.73
C MET A 222 14.22 -0.14 -13.29
N PHE A 223 13.88 -0.23 -12.00
CA PHE A 223 12.62 0.24 -11.46
C PHE A 223 12.61 1.73 -11.07
N GLY A 224 13.74 2.43 -11.16
CA GLY A 224 13.84 3.85 -10.81
C GLY A 224 13.54 4.12 -9.34
N VAL A 225 13.85 3.18 -8.44
CA VAL A 225 13.62 3.33 -6.99
C VAL A 225 14.71 4.23 -6.40
N THR A 226 14.31 5.39 -5.85
CA THR A 226 15.25 6.45 -5.40
C THR A 226 15.50 6.48 -3.89
N GLY A 227 14.90 5.57 -3.12
CA GLY A 227 15.11 5.46 -1.67
C GLY A 227 16.23 4.49 -1.27
N ASN A 228 16.85 4.74 -0.11
CA ASN A 228 17.51 3.66 0.61
C ASN A 228 16.47 2.59 0.89
N VAL A 229 16.54 1.47 0.19
CA VAL A 229 15.76 0.27 0.52
C VAL A 229 16.36 -0.24 1.84
N GLU A 230 15.88 0.30 2.96
CA GLU A 230 16.30 -0.08 4.30
C GLU A 230 15.79 -1.51 4.59
N ASP A 231 16.59 -2.31 5.29
CA ASP A 231 16.22 -3.67 5.70
C ASP A 231 15.27 -3.57 6.92
N ASP A 232 14.07 -3.03 6.73
CA ASP A 232 13.08 -2.96 7.81
C ASP A 232 12.50 -4.34 8.09
N ALA A 233 12.85 -4.87 9.27
CA ALA A 233 12.41 -6.16 9.77
C ALA A 233 10.90 -6.19 10.12
N GLU A 234 10.25 -5.03 10.28
CA GLU A 234 8.84 -4.94 10.71
C GLU A 234 7.82 -5.12 9.57
N GLU A 235 8.13 -4.76 8.32
CA GLU A 235 7.17 -4.87 7.20
C GLU A 235 6.91 -6.32 6.74
N GLU A 236 7.70 -7.29 7.20
CA GLU A 236 7.62 -8.67 6.73
C GLU A 236 6.33 -9.37 7.20
N LYS A 237 5.67 -8.90 8.29
CA LYS A 237 4.41 -9.47 8.79
C LYS A 237 3.22 -9.28 7.83
N GLU A 238 3.22 -8.22 7.03
CA GLU A 238 2.02 -7.77 6.33
C GLU A 238 1.65 -8.60 5.09
N MET A 239 2.65 -9.09 4.34
CA MET A 239 2.40 -9.90 3.13
C MET A 239 1.73 -11.27 3.40
N LEU A 240 1.91 -11.87 4.58
CA LEU A 240 1.24 -13.13 4.94
C LEU A 240 -0.12 -12.92 5.59
N ALA A 241 -0.33 -11.77 6.25
CA ALA A 241 -1.63 -11.45 6.83
C ALA A 241 -2.68 -11.17 5.74
N ALA A 242 -2.27 -10.59 4.61
CA ALA A 242 -3.15 -10.30 3.48
C ALA A 242 -3.55 -11.56 2.67
N ASP A 243 -2.70 -12.60 2.60
CA ASP A 243 -3.03 -13.88 1.94
C ASP A 243 -4.03 -14.72 2.77
N GLN A 244 -4.19 -14.43 4.07
CA GLN A 244 -5.17 -15.09 4.95
C GLN A 244 -6.54 -14.40 4.96
N SER A 245 -6.65 -13.16 4.47
CA SER A 245 -7.92 -12.43 4.42
C SER A 245 -8.76 -12.72 3.17
N ASP A 246 -8.19 -13.36 2.15
CA ASP A 246 -8.93 -13.73 0.92
C ASP A 246 -9.72 -15.04 1.05
N ASP A 247 -9.49 -15.83 2.12
CA ASP A 247 -10.28 -17.04 2.44
C ASP A 247 -11.53 -16.73 3.30
N GLU A 248 -11.75 -15.47 3.68
CA GLU A 248 -12.95 -15.00 4.40
C GLU A 248 -13.73 -13.94 3.58
N VAL A 249 -14.15 -14.29 2.35
CA VAL A 249 -15.23 -13.60 1.62
C VAL A 249 -16.16 -14.61 0.95
#